data_AF-A0A966MDT4-F1
#
_entry.id   AF-A0A966MDT4-F1
#
_cell.length_a   1.000
_cell.length_b   1.000
_cell.length_c   1.000
_cell.angle_alpha   90.00
_cell.angle_beta   90.00
_cell.angle_gamma   90.00
#
_symmetry.space_group_name_H-M   'P 1'
#
loop_
_entity.id
_entity.type
_entity.pdbx_description
1 polymer ?
#
loop_
_entity_poly.entity_id
_entity_poly.type
_entity_poly.pdbx_seq_one_letter_code
_entity_poly.pdbx_strand_id
1 'polypeptide(L)'
;GITEKPRAAIYSANGYTTGTDTMSGQILKTAGFRNITDEVGMSFGGTLPLETLVMLKPDLVITGKAYPGHSRSEEILKHPALRPFRAITQTDAKWICGTPAVLDAVAELQRAHPEKSLK
;
A
#
# COMPACT_ATOMS: atom_id res chain seq x y z
N GLY A 1 -9.34 -13.11 17.02
CA GLY A 1 -8.58 -13.07 15.76
C GLY A 1 -9.13 -11.92 14.93
N ILE A 2 -8.35 -11.39 14.00
CA ILE A 2 -8.86 -10.43 13.00
C ILE A 2 -9.92 -11.16 12.16
N THR A 3 -11.15 -10.65 12.12
CA THR A 3 -12.29 -11.38 11.52
C THR A 3 -12.55 -10.87 10.10
N GLU A 4 -12.24 -9.60 9.84
CA GLU A 4 -12.16 -9.03 8.50
C GLU A 4 -10.75 -8.51 8.21
N LYS A 5 -10.22 -8.85 7.01
CA LYS A 5 -8.95 -8.34 6.52
C LYS A 5 -9.23 -7.17 5.56
N PRO A 6 -9.10 -5.91 5.99
CA PRO A 6 -9.35 -4.76 5.14
C PRO A 6 -8.46 -4.78 3.90
N ARG A 7 -8.99 -4.28 2.79
CA ARG A 7 -8.33 -4.28 1.49
C ARG A 7 -7.35 -3.12 1.42
N ALA A 8 -6.12 -3.41 1.03
CA ALA A 8 -5.05 -2.43 0.93
C ALA A 8 -4.39 -2.48 -0.46
N ALA A 9 -3.91 -1.32 -0.91
CA ALA A 9 -3.14 -1.18 -2.14
C ALA A 9 -1.82 -0.47 -1.85
N ILE A 10 -0.72 -0.95 -2.43
CA ILE A 10 0.52 -0.16 -2.49
C ILE A 10 0.53 0.56 -3.84
N TYR A 11 0.75 1.87 -3.84
CA TYR A 11 0.68 2.69 -5.04
C TYR A 11 1.79 3.75 -5.07
N SER A 12 2.66 3.65 -6.05
CA SER A 12 3.89 4.43 -6.17
C SER A 12 3.96 5.16 -7.51
N ALA A 13 5.07 5.87 -7.74
CA ALA A 13 5.31 6.63 -8.98
C ALA A 13 5.02 5.78 -10.23
N ASN A 14 4.52 6.45 -11.28
CA ASN A 14 4.04 5.83 -12.53
C ASN A 14 2.91 4.80 -12.35
N GLY A 15 2.21 4.80 -11.21
CA GLY A 15 1.15 3.85 -10.91
C GLY A 15 1.68 2.46 -10.59
N TYR A 16 2.94 2.36 -10.16
CA TYR A 16 3.52 1.07 -9.80
C TYR A 16 2.92 0.54 -8.50
N THR A 17 2.57 -0.74 -8.50
CA THR A 17 2.06 -1.49 -7.35
C THR A 17 2.91 -2.72 -7.09
N THR A 18 2.91 -3.20 -5.86
CA THR A 18 3.63 -4.42 -5.47
C THR A 18 2.66 -5.52 -5.09
N GLY A 19 2.95 -6.72 -5.59
CA GLY A 19 2.09 -7.89 -5.42
C GLY A 19 2.28 -8.63 -4.10
N THR A 20 1.47 -9.66 -3.88
CA THR A 20 1.51 -10.49 -2.66
C THR A 20 2.83 -11.24 -2.45
N ASP A 21 3.54 -11.56 -3.52
CA ASP A 21 4.80 -12.34 -3.50
C ASP A 21 6.03 -11.43 -3.35
N THR A 22 5.80 -10.13 -3.15
CA THR A 22 6.86 -9.15 -2.85
C THR A 22 7.04 -8.99 -1.34
N MET A 23 8.19 -8.44 -0.92
CA MET A 23 8.44 -8.08 0.48
C MET A 23 7.33 -7.18 1.04
N SER A 24 6.96 -6.13 0.31
CA SER A 24 5.92 -5.19 0.73
C SER A 24 4.54 -5.85 0.80
N GLY A 25 4.25 -6.83 -0.07
CA GLY A 25 3.06 -7.66 0.00
C GLY A 25 3.01 -8.55 1.26
N GLN A 26 4.15 -9.13 1.65
CA GLN A 26 4.25 -9.91 2.89
C GLN A 26 4.09 -9.04 4.14
N ILE A 27 4.58 -7.80 4.13
CA ILE A 27 4.38 -6.82 5.20
C ILE A 27 2.88 -6.54 5.39
N LEU A 28 2.15 -6.25 4.30
CA LEU A 28 0.69 -6.05 4.35
C LEU A 28 -0.04 -7.27 4.92
N LYS A 29 0.28 -8.47 4.41
CA LYS A 29 -0.33 -9.73 4.86
C LYS A 29 -0.09 -9.97 6.35
N THR A 30 1.13 -9.73 6.83
CA THR A 30 1.51 -9.88 8.24
C THR A 30 0.84 -8.84 9.13
N ALA A 31 0.61 -7.64 8.61
CA ALA A 31 -0.12 -6.59 9.30
C ALA A 31 -1.64 -6.82 9.36
N GLY A 32 -2.17 -7.84 8.66
CA GLY A 32 -3.58 -8.21 8.67
C GLY A 32 -4.40 -7.69 7.49
N PHE A 33 -3.76 -7.09 6.48
CA PHE A 33 -4.43 -6.56 5.29
C PHE A 33 -4.49 -7.58 4.15
N ARG A 34 -5.48 -7.44 3.27
CA ARG A 34 -5.55 -8.14 1.98
C ARG A 34 -5.07 -7.21 0.87
N ASN A 35 -4.05 -7.61 0.11
CA ASN A 35 -3.58 -6.81 -1.02
C ASN A 35 -4.53 -6.97 -2.22
N ILE A 36 -4.99 -5.85 -2.80
CA ILE A 36 -5.89 -5.86 -3.96
C ILE A 36 -5.27 -6.49 -5.22
N THR A 37 -3.94 -6.62 -5.28
CA THR A 37 -3.25 -7.26 -6.42
C THR A 37 -3.62 -8.73 -6.59
N ASP A 38 -4.07 -9.39 -5.51
CA ASP A 38 -4.60 -10.76 -5.51
C ASP A 38 -5.85 -10.88 -6.40
N GLU A 39 -6.65 -9.82 -6.46
CA GLU A 39 -7.91 -9.79 -7.21
C GLU A 39 -7.70 -9.57 -8.71
N VAL A 40 -6.56 -8.99 -9.08
CA VAL A 40 -6.18 -8.69 -10.47
C VAL A 40 -5.06 -9.60 -10.99
N GLY A 41 -4.70 -10.65 -10.26
CA GLY A 41 -3.70 -11.64 -10.67
C GLY A 41 -2.27 -11.10 -10.77
N MET A 42 -1.94 -10.04 -10.03
CA MET A 42 -0.62 -9.40 -10.05
C MET A 42 0.26 -9.84 -8.87
N SER A 43 0.72 -11.10 -8.89
CA SER A 43 1.46 -11.68 -7.75
C SER A 43 2.77 -10.96 -7.42
N PHE A 44 3.48 -10.41 -8.41
CA PHE A 44 4.71 -9.63 -8.22
C PHE A 44 4.49 -8.11 -8.29
N GLY A 45 3.29 -7.65 -8.65
CA GLY A 45 3.00 -6.25 -8.93
C GLY A 45 3.32 -5.84 -10.36
N GLY A 46 3.34 -4.53 -10.61
CA GLY A 46 3.48 -3.95 -11.94
C GLY A 46 2.84 -2.58 -12.03
N THR A 47 2.55 -2.11 -13.24
CA THR A 47 1.82 -0.85 -13.43
C THR A 47 0.32 -1.10 -13.31
N LEU A 48 -0.31 -0.47 -12.31
CA LEU A 48 -1.74 -0.49 -12.08
C LEU A 48 -2.36 0.85 -12.53
N PRO A 49 -3.26 0.86 -13.52
CA PRO A 49 -3.97 2.07 -13.91
C PRO A 49 -4.73 2.68 -12.72
N LEU A 50 -4.76 4.01 -12.66
CA LEU A 50 -5.44 4.72 -11.57
C LEU A 50 -6.93 4.43 -11.58
N GLU A 51 -7.56 4.32 -12.75
CA GLU A 51 -8.96 3.94 -12.88
C GLU A 51 -9.22 2.55 -12.27
N THR A 52 -8.32 1.59 -12.48
CA THR A 52 -8.44 0.25 -11.88
C THR A 52 -8.34 0.31 -10.36
N LEU A 53 -7.38 1.08 -9.82
CA LEU A 53 -7.28 1.30 -8.36
C LEU A 53 -8.58 1.89 -7.79
N VAL A 54 -9.13 2.90 -8.46
CA VAL A 54 -10.37 3.58 -8.05
C VAL A 54 -11.57 2.64 -8.11
N MET A 55 -11.65 1.81 -9.16
CA MET A 55 -12.73 0.83 -9.33
C MET A 55 -12.66 -0.29 -8.29
N LEU A 56 -11.45 -0.71 -7.91
CA LEU A 56 -11.26 -1.71 -6.87
C LEU A 56 -11.64 -1.20 -5.49
N LYS A 57 -11.60 0.11 -5.23
CA LYS A 57 -12.00 0.74 -3.95
C LYS A 57 -11.37 0.07 -2.72
N PRO A 58 -10.04 0.11 -2.56
CA PRO A 58 -9.39 -0.37 -1.34
C PRO A 58 -9.78 0.49 -0.12
N ASP A 59 -9.77 -0.11 1.07
CA ASP A 59 -9.97 0.59 2.34
C ASP A 59 -8.75 1.45 2.72
N LEU A 60 -7.56 1.07 2.24
CA LEU A 60 -6.29 1.73 2.54
C LEU A 60 -5.39 1.80 1.30
N VAL A 61 -4.79 2.96 1.04
CA VAL A 61 -3.75 3.13 0.03
C VAL A 61 -2.44 3.50 0.72
N ILE A 62 -1.38 2.75 0.45
CA ILE A 62 -0.03 2.98 0.95
C ILE A 62 0.77 3.59 -0.19
N THR A 63 1.24 4.81 -0.01
CA THR A 63 2.03 5.52 -1.03
C THR A 63 3.47 5.67 -0.60
N GLY A 64 4.41 5.62 -1.54
CA GLY A 64 5.79 6.02 -1.29
C GLY A 64 5.88 7.51 -0.91
N LYS A 65 6.88 7.88 -0.12
CA LYS A 65 7.19 9.28 0.18
C LYS A 65 7.66 9.97 -1.10
N ALA A 66 6.92 10.98 -1.55
CA ALA A 66 7.37 11.83 -2.66
C ALA A 66 8.70 12.51 -2.28
N TYR A 67 9.67 12.45 -3.18
CA TYR A 67 10.96 13.11 -2.97
C TYR A 67 10.85 14.60 -3.32
N PRO A 68 11.59 15.49 -2.64
CA PRO A 68 11.60 16.91 -3.01
C PRO A 68 12.15 17.07 -4.45
N GLY A 69 11.26 17.43 -5.38
CA GLY A 69 11.55 17.58 -6.80
C GLY A 69 10.29 17.71 -7.66
N HIS A 70 10.48 17.97 -8.96
CA HIS A 70 9.41 18.01 -9.97
C HIS A 70 9.40 16.74 -10.84
N SER A 71 9.42 15.56 -10.20
CA SER A 71 9.36 14.30 -10.94
C SER A 71 7.98 14.12 -11.56
N ARG A 72 7.91 14.06 -12.90
CA ARG A 72 6.65 13.77 -13.62
C ARG A 72 6.07 12.42 -13.22
N SER A 73 6.92 11.47 -12.85
CA SER A 73 6.51 10.13 -12.41
C SER A 73 5.68 10.15 -11.12
N GLU A 74 5.81 11.19 -10.29
CA GLU A 74 5.11 11.30 -9.01
C GLU A 74 3.79 12.10 -9.12
N GLU A 75 3.48 12.70 -10.28
CA GLU A 75 2.24 13.49 -10.45
C GLU A 75 0.98 12.65 -10.23
N ILE A 76 1.02 11.37 -10.58
CA ILE A 76 -0.09 10.44 -10.36
C ILE A 76 -0.47 10.31 -8.88
N LEU A 77 0.48 10.49 -7.96
CA LEU A 77 0.23 10.44 -6.51
C LEU A 77 -0.50 11.69 -6.00
N LYS A 78 -0.53 12.78 -6.79
CA LYS A 78 -1.26 14.03 -6.49
C LYS A 78 -2.66 14.04 -7.10
N HIS A 79 -3.05 12.97 -7.80
CA HIS A 79 -4.29 12.94 -8.56
C HIS A 79 -5.53 13.05 -7.64
N PRO A 80 -6.55 13.88 -7.99
CA PRO A 80 -7.74 14.06 -7.15
C PRO A 80 -8.50 12.78 -6.82
N ALA A 81 -8.43 11.78 -7.69
CA ALA A 81 -9.06 10.47 -7.48
C ALA A 81 -8.48 9.69 -6.28
N LEU A 82 -7.31 10.06 -5.76
CA LEU A 82 -6.74 9.45 -4.56
C LEU A 82 -7.25 10.08 -3.25
N ARG A 83 -7.84 11.29 -3.31
CA ARG A 83 -8.33 12.03 -2.12
C ARG A 83 -9.37 11.28 -1.28
N PRO A 84 -10.27 10.45 -1.85
CA PRO A 84 -11.25 9.72 -1.06
C PRO A 84 -10.66 8.58 -0.23
N PHE A 85 -9.46 8.10 -0.54
CA PHE A 85 -8.85 6.96 0.14
C PHE A 85 -8.11 7.40 1.39
N ARG A 86 -8.13 6.54 2.43
CA ARG A 86 -7.20 6.67 3.54
C ARG A 86 -5.79 6.38 3.01
N ALA A 87 -4.90 7.36 3.11
CA ALA A 87 -3.53 7.23 2.64
C ALA A 87 -2.53 7.15 3.81
N ILE A 88 -1.57 6.24 3.72
CA ILE A 88 -0.38 6.22 4.59
C ILE A 88 0.85 6.40 3.71
N THR A 89 1.62 7.44 4.00
CA THR A 89 2.88 7.70 3.30
C THR A 89 4.02 6.97 4.00
N GLN A 90 4.75 6.14 3.26
CA GLN A 90 5.83 5.32 3.81
C GLN A 90 7.17 5.57 3.15
N THR A 91 8.25 5.31 3.88
CA THR A 91 9.62 5.36 3.36
C THR A 91 10.09 3.99 2.88
N ASP A 92 10.61 3.97 1.65
CA ASP A 92 10.98 2.75 0.90
C ASP A 92 11.93 1.81 1.67
N ALA A 93 12.86 2.36 2.45
CA ALA A 93 13.91 1.58 3.10
C ALA A 93 13.38 0.52 4.08
N LYS A 94 12.27 0.79 4.79
CA LYS A 94 11.66 -0.16 5.74
C LYS A 94 10.79 -1.22 5.06
N TRP A 95 10.46 -1.02 3.79
CA TRP A 95 9.45 -1.79 3.05
C TRP A 95 10.02 -2.66 1.93
N ILE A 96 11.26 -2.39 1.52
CA ILE A 96 11.95 -3.06 0.41
C ILE A 96 13.06 -3.99 0.90
N CYS A 97 13.75 -3.63 1.98
CA CYS A 97 14.87 -4.41 2.50
C CYS A 97 14.44 -5.24 3.71
N GLY A 98 14.78 -6.55 3.72
CA GLY A 98 14.51 -7.49 4.82
C GLY A 98 15.33 -7.25 6.10
N THR A 99 15.52 -5.99 6.47
CA THR A 99 16.21 -5.56 7.70
C THR A 99 15.25 -5.63 8.89
N PRO A 100 15.75 -5.66 10.14
CA PRO A 100 14.90 -5.60 11.34
C PRO A 100 13.92 -4.41 11.37
N ALA A 101 14.20 -3.33 10.64
CA ALA A 101 13.32 -2.17 10.49
C ALA A 101 11.96 -2.50 9.83
N VAL A 102 11.82 -3.67 9.21
CA VAL A 102 10.54 -4.17 8.68
C VAL A 102 9.48 -4.37 9.78
N LEU A 103 9.92 -4.65 11.02
CA LEU A 103 9.01 -4.83 12.16
C LEU A 103 8.29 -3.53 12.51
N ASP A 104 8.96 -2.38 12.35
CA ASP A 104 8.33 -1.07 12.52
C ASP A 104 7.21 -0.85 11.51
N ALA A 105 7.44 -1.24 10.25
CA ALA A 105 6.45 -1.10 9.18
C ALA A 105 5.19 -1.94 9.46
N VAL A 106 5.38 -3.18 9.92
CA VAL A 106 4.27 -4.04 10.34
C VAL A 106 3.53 -3.43 11.54
N ALA A 107 4.25 -2.94 12.56
CA ALA A 107 3.65 -2.35 13.74
C ALA A 107 2.84 -1.08 13.42
N GLU A 108 3.34 -0.23 12.50
CA GLU A 108 2.65 0.98 12.09
C GLU A 108 1.35 0.67 11.33
N LEU A 109 1.38 -0.29 10.41
CA LEU A 109 0.17 -0.76 9.73
C LEU A 109 -0.84 -1.38 10.69
N GLN A 110 -0.38 -2.14 11.69
CA GLN A 110 -1.27 -2.72 12.70
C GLN A 110 -1.97 -1.65 13.55
N ARG A 111 -1.35 -0.49 13.79
CA ARG A 111 -2.01 0.65 14.44
C ARG A 111 -3.05 1.30 13.54
N ALA A 112 -2.81 1.33 12.23
CA ALA A 112 -3.76 1.84 11.26
C ALA A 112 -4.95 0.89 11.01
N HIS A 113 -4.82 -0.39 11.38
CA HIS A 113 -5.83 -1.41 11.17
C HIS A 113 -7.13 -1.05 11.93
N PRO A 114 -8.28 -0.98 11.24
CA PRO A 114 -9.55 -0.52 11.81
C PRO A 114 -9.97 -1.34 13.04
N GLU A 115 -9.87 -2.68 13.00
CA GLU A 115 -10.23 -3.52 14.15
C GLU A 115 -9.28 -3.40 15.37
N LYS A 116 -8.01 -2.96 15.17
CA LYS A 116 -7.06 -2.78 16.28
C LYS A 116 -7.11 -1.37 16.87
N SER A 117 -7.57 -0.38 16.09
CA SER A 117 -7.75 1.00 16.55
C SER A 117 -8.91 1.17 17.54
N LEU A 118 -9.71 0.13 17.77
CA LEU A 118 -10.86 0.08 18.69
C LEU A 118 -10.54 -0.49 20.08
N LYS A 119 -9.27 -0.77 20.39
CA LYS A 119 -8.81 -1.23 21.71
C LYS A 119 -7.85 -0.26 22.37
#